data_AF-A0AAW0FY11-F1
#
_entry.id   AF-A0AAW0FY11-F1
#
_cell.length_a   1.000
_cell.length_b   1.000
_cell.length_c   1.000
_cell.angle_alpha   90.00
_cell.angle_beta   90.00
_cell.angle_gamma   90.00
#
_symmetry.space_group_name_H-M   'P 1'
#
loop_
_entity.id
_entity.type
_entity.pdbx_description
1 polymer ?
#
loop_
_entity_poly.entity_id
_entity_poly.type
_entity_poly.pdbx_seq_one_letter_code
_entity_poly.pdbx_strand_id
1 'polypeptide(L)'
;MTITIPPPALAPKDGYDLMQWTMIHAHEVIKRGYENILLYLEPARLPKSDTYNFLGYCLAWAQLLKEHHDGEGQQRFLFHTCLTGLLRFRAICLTRGTHHSTEAVVFPFLNKKLDFHNEIDQHKVIFSAVEKIIATINLYQADTSAYDPEYLKSLMVPLREPLYEHLDEEVVHLAPENLKVFTEDEIQGMFHDMVQWSKRNGSPFLTLPFMRCHVAPEFKAFWPQFPWFLRVVIIPWVLAWRHSGISFSTLMYYTAIISSNFTSTSDPPLRAFPEEDEVHETAYSTSLNKGIIIGEWEDLPLRPALLFTHITQFGSHLN
;
A
#
# COMPACT_ATOMS: atom_id res chain seq x y z
N MET A 1 4.80 12.97 -19.52
CA MET A 1 5.21 13.95 -18.48
C MET A 1 5.86 13.12 -17.38
N THR A 2 7.15 13.33 -17.09
CA THR A 2 7.82 12.55 -16.03
C THR A 2 7.52 13.22 -14.69
N ILE A 3 6.76 12.56 -13.82
CA ILE A 3 6.48 13.05 -12.46
C ILE A 3 7.75 12.86 -11.64
N THR A 4 8.43 13.95 -11.28
CA THR A 4 9.60 13.90 -10.40
C THR A 4 9.14 13.65 -8.97
N ILE A 5 9.45 12.47 -8.42
CA ILE A 5 9.16 12.18 -7.01
C ILE A 5 10.16 12.98 -6.15
N PRO A 6 9.70 13.89 -5.27
CA PRO A 6 10.62 14.60 -4.39
C PRO A 6 11.38 13.61 -3.48
N PRO A 7 12.58 13.96 -2.99
CA PRO A 7 13.27 13.15 -1.98
C PRO A 7 12.33 12.89 -0.79
N PRO A 8 12.59 11.86 0.07
CA PRO A 8 11.73 11.50 1.19
C PRO A 8 11.66 12.62 2.23
N ALA A 9 10.86 13.63 1.89
CA ALA A 9 10.48 14.74 2.72
C ALA A 9 9.42 14.23 3.68
N LEU A 10 9.39 14.84 4.87
CA LEU A 10 8.27 14.66 5.77
C LEU A 10 6.98 14.98 5.02
N ALA A 11 5.92 14.21 5.30
CA ALA A 11 4.60 14.45 4.72
C ALA A 11 4.25 15.95 4.83
N PRO A 12 3.74 16.58 3.76
CA PRO A 12 3.37 17.99 3.79
C PRO A 12 2.37 18.29 4.91
N LYS A 13 2.46 19.50 5.46
CA LYS A 13 1.53 19.97 6.51
C LYS A 13 0.32 20.67 5.94
N ASP A 14 0.49 21.35 4.81
CA ASP A 14 -0.55 22.02 4.05
C ASP A 14 -1.53 20.99 3.48
N GLY A 15 -2.84 21.28 3.55
CA GLY A 15 -3.88 20.35 3.12
C GLY A 15 -3.84 20.04 1.63
N TYR A 16 -3.54 21.04 0.79
CA TYR A 16 -3.47 20.89 -0.66
C TYR A 16 -2.31 19.98 -1.05
N ASP A 17 -1.11 20.26 -0.55
CA ASP A 17 0.09 19.44 -0.81
C ASP A 17 -0.08 18.03 -0.24
N LEU A 18 -0.68 17.90 0.95
CA LEU A 18 -0.89 16.61 1.59
C LEU A 18 -1.81 15.71 0.76
N MET A 19 -2.82 16.25 0.08
CA MET A 19 -3.72 15.48 -0.77
C MET A 19 -2.93 14.82 -1.92
N GLN A 20 -2.29 15.64 -2.75
CA GLN A 20 -1.54 15.14 -3.89
C GLN A 20 -0.39 14.22 -3.47
N TRP A 21 0.37 14.64 -2.46
CA TRP A 21 1.49 13.85 -1.95
C TRP A 21 1.02 12.47 -1.53
N THR A 22 -0.10 12.41 -0.81
CA THR A 22 -0.56 11.11 -0.38
C THR A 22 -1.06 10.31 -1.60
N MET A 23 -1.74 10.92 -2.57
CA MET A 23 -2.33 10.24 -3.72
C MET A 23 -1.28 9.47 -4.50
N ILE A 24 -0.18 10.16 -4.79
CA ILE A 24 1.03 9.59 -5.40
C ILE A 24 1.46 8.30 -4.68
N HIS A 25 1.54 8.31 -3.35
CA HIS A 25 2.04 7.15 -2.60
C HIS A 25 1.06 5.97 -2.57
N ALA A 26 -0.24 6.21 -2.58
CA ALA A 26 -1.22 5.12 -2.72
C ALA A 26 -1.18 4.52 -4.13
N HIS A 27 -1.10 5.36 -5.16
CA HIS A 27 -0.97 4.93 -6.55
C HIS A 27 0.30 4.10 -6.77
N GLU A 28 1.43 4.52 -6.20
CA GLU A 28 2.69 3.76 -6.28
C GLU A 28 2.59 2.39 -5.60
N VAL A 29 1.86 2.27 -4.48
CA VAL A 29 1.58 0.97 -3.84
C VAL A 29 0.76 0.07 -4.77
N ILE A 30 -0.25 0.61 -5.44
CA ILE A 30 -1.13 -0.11 -6.36
C ILE A 30 -0.37 -0.58 -7.59
N LYS A 31 0.37 0.33 -8.25
CA LYS A 31 1.22 0.03 -9.41
C LYS A 31 2.25 -1.04 -9.07
N ARG A 32 2.93 -0.91 -7.93
CA ARG A 32 3.90 -1.93 -7.48
C ARG A 32 3.25 -3.29 -7.23
N GLY A 33 2.07 -3.33 -6.63
CA GLY A 33 1.30 -4.55 -6.46
C GLY A 33 0.95 -5.20 -7.80
N TYR A 34 0.51 -4.39 -8.77
CA TYR A 34 0.18 -4.84 -10.12
C TYR A 34 1.39 -5.44 -10.86
N GLU A 35 2.53 -4.73 -10.88
CA GLU A 35 3.76 -5.22 -11.52
C GLU A 35 4.26 -6.52 -10.89
N ASN A 36 4.18 -6.63 -9.57
CA ASN A 36 4.53 -7.86 -8.87
C ASN A 36 3.61 -9.03 -9.28
N ILE A 37 2.30 -8.80 -9.44
CA ILE A 37 1.39 -9.85 -9.91
C ILE A 37 1.79 -10.30 -11.31
N LEU A 38 2.00 -9.37 -12.25
CA LEU A 38 2.44 -9.73 -13.60
C LEU A 38 3.75 -10.51 -13.60
N LEU A 39 4.67 -10.16 -12.71
CA LEU A 39 5.93 -10.87 -12.53
C LEU A 39 5.72 -12.35 -12.17
N TYR A 40 4.80 -12.64 -11.24
CA TYR A 40 4.54 -14.01 -10.77
C TYR A 40 3.55 -14.80 -11.64
N LEU A 41 2.86 -14.14 -12.57
CA LEU A 41 2.05 -14.82 -13.59
C LEU A 41 2.90 -15.51 -14.68
N GLU A 42 4.21 -15.24 -14.74
CA GLU A 42 5.12 -16.00 -15.59
C GLU A 42 5.25 -17.45 -15.09
N PRO A 43 4.93 -18.48 -15.90
CA PRO A 43 4.82 -19.87 -15.45
C PRO A 43 6.04 -20.43 -14.72
N ALA A 44 7.24 -19.91 -15.01
CA ALA A 44 8.49 -20.38 -14.39
C ALA A 44 8.75 -19.80 -12.98
N ARG A 45 7.96 -18.80 -12.53
CA ARG A 45 8.27 -18.02 -11.31
C ARG A 45 7.42 -18.37 -10.10
N LEU A 46 6.28 -19.04 -10.28
CA LEU A 46 5.38 -19.40 -9.19
C LEU A 46 5.46 -20.91 -8.90
N PRO A 47 6.02 -21.32 -7.75
CA PRO A 47 5.91 -22.70 -7.30
C PRO A 47 4.44 -23.12 -7.17
N LYS A 48 4.08 -24.31 -7.68
CA LYS A 48 2.69 -24.83 -7.60
C LYS A 48 2.16 -24.94 -6.16
N SER A 49 3.05 -25.17 -5.20
CA SER A 49 2.72 -25.22 -3.77
C SER A 49 2.27 -23.86 -3.21
N ASP A 50 2.57 -22.76 -3.90
CA ASP A 50 2.32 -21.40 -3.44
C ASP A 50 1.14 -20.73 -4.18
N THR A 51 0.46 -21.44 -5.08
CA THR A 51 -0.65 -20.91 -5.87
C THR A 51 -1.77 -20.31 -5.01
N TYR A 52 -2.16 -20.95 -3.91
CA TYR A 52 -3.23 -20.44 -3.04
C TYR A 52 -2.85 -19.08 -2.41
N ASN A 53 -1.61 -18.96 -1.95
CA ASN A 53 -1.10 -17.75 -1.34
C ASN A 53 -0.98 -16.62 -2.36
N PHE A 54 -0.47 -16.92 -3.56
CA PHE A 54 -0.42 -15.99 -4.68
C PHE A 54 -1.82 -15.49 -5.08
N LEU A 55 -2.82 -16.37 -5.12
CA LEU A 55 -4.20 -15.94 -5.35
C LEU A 55 -4.72 -15.04 -4.22
N GLY A 56 -4.35 -15.33 -2.97
CA GLY A 56 -4.61 -14.42 -1.84
C GLY A 56 -3.98 -13.04 -2.01
N TYR A 57 -2.77 -12.98 -2.55
CA TYR A 57 -2.09 -11.73 -2.90
C TYR A 57 -2.84 -10.94 -3.96
N CYS A 58 -3.19 -11.60 -5.07
CA CYS A 58 -3.95 -10.98 -6.16
C CYS A 58 -5.30 -10.47 -5.65
N LEU A 59 -5.97 -11.23 -4.78
CA LEU A 59 -7.25 -10.81 -4.18
C LEU A 59 -7.06 -9.57 -3.31
N ALA A 60 -6.03 -9.54 -2.47
CA ALA A 60 -5.73 -8.41 -1.60
C ALA A 60 -5.41 -7.14 -2.42
N TRP A 61 -4.66 -7.27 -3.51
CA TRP A 61 -4.42 -6.17 -4.45
C TRP A 61 -5.70 -5.69 -5.11
N ALA A 62 -6.51 -6.60 -5.66
CA ALA A 62 -7.73 -6.24 -6.37
C ALA A 62 -8.77 -5.61 -5.43
N GLN A 63 -8.85 -6.09 -4.20
CA GLN A 63 -9.68 -5.49 -3.15
C GLN A 63 -9.16 -4.13 -2.70
N LEU A 64 -7.84 -3.96 -2.56
CA LEU A 64 -7.25 -2.64 -2.30
C LEU A 64 -7.58 -1.67 -3.43
N LEU A 65 -7.36 -2.06 -4.70
CA LEU A 65 -7.63 -1.24 -5.87
C LEU A 65 -9.11 -0.85 -5.93
N LYS A 66 -9.98 -1.82 -5.68
CA LYS A 66 -11.41 -1.60 -5.57
C LYS A 66 -11.73 -0.62 -4.45
N GLU A 67 -11.28 -0.86 -3.22
CA GLU A 67 -11.49 0.03 -2.06
C GLU A 67 -10.89 1.42 -2.25
N HIS A 68 -9.82 1.52 -3.05
CA HIS A 68 -9.15 2.76 -3.41
C HIS A 68 -9.94 3.55 -4.44
N HIS A 69 -10.35 2.99 -5.57
CA HIS A 69 -11.20 3.73 -6.53
C HIS A 69 -12.64 3.91 -6.08
N ASP A 70 -13.13 2.95 -5.29
CA ASP A 70 -14.36 3.12 -4.55
C ASP A 70 -14.14 4.10 -3.39
N GLY A 71 -12.91 4.41 -2.95
CA GLY A 71 -12.65 5.13 -1.70
C GLY A 71 -11.48 6.12 -1.65
N GLU A 72 -11.14 6.76 -2.77
CA GLU A 72 -10.08 7.75 -3.07
C GLU A 72 -10.39 9.11 -2.44
N GLY A 73 -10.82 9.00 -1.20
CA GLY A 73 -10.69 9.97 -0.16
C GLY A 73 -10.15 9.32 1.10
N GLN A 74 -9.02 8.63 1.11
CA GLN A 74 -8.54 8.01 2.35
C GLN A 74 -7.04 8.08 2.53
N GLN A 75 -6.54 9.25 2.93
CA GLN A 75 -5.10 9.46 3.01
C GLN A 75 -4.54 10.10 4.27
N ARG A 76 -5.42 10.45 5.19
CA ARG A 76 -5.12 10.19 6.59
C ARG A 76 -5.98 9.02 6.99
N PHE A 77 -5.36 7.95 7.49
CA PHE A 77 -5.72 7.30 8.74
C PHE A 77 -5.84 5.77 8.70
N LEU A 78 -4.79 5.14 9.19
CA LEU A 78 -4.79 3.79 9.72
C LEU A 78 -4.44 3.81 11.25
N PHE A 79 -4.40 5.02 11.85
CA PHE A 79 -3.90 5.24 13.22
C PHE A 79 -4.92 4.89 14.33
N HIS A 80 -6.23 5.05 14.10
CA HIS A 80 -7.22 4.89 15.19
C HIS A 80 -8.24 3.78 14.92
N THR A 81 -8.44 3.37 13.67
CA THR A 81 -9.31 2.22 13.34
C THR A 81 -8.69 0.91 13.84
N CYS A 82 -7.36 0.78 13.75
CA CYS A 82 -6.66 -0.42 14.22
C CYS A 82 -6.69 -0.53 15.76
N LEU A 83 -6.55 0.57 16.50
CA LEU A 83 -6.51 0.54 17.97
C LEU A 83 -7.88 0.32 18.62
N THR A 84 -8.96 0.86 18.01
CA THR A 84 -10.33 0.69 18.53
C THR A 84 -10.97 -0.63 18.07
N GLY A 85 -10.58 -1.18 16.91
CA GLY A 85 -11.04 -2.48 16.40
C GLY A 85 -10.39 -3.69 17.07
N LEU A 86 -9.14 -3.59 17.54
CA LEU A 86 -8.41 -4.74 18.11
C LEU A 86 -9.03 -5.28 19.42
N LEU A 87 -9.85 -4.48 20.13
CA LEU A 87 -10.45 -4.86 21.42
C LEU A 87 -11.83 -5.54 21.30
N ARG A 88 -12.34 -5.79 20.09
CA ARG A 88 -13.61 -6.51 19.87
C ARG A 88 -13.40 -7.79 19.05
N PHE A 89 -12.51 -8.66 19.52
CA PHE A 89 -12.27 -9.97 18.93
C PHE A 89 -13.35 -10.99 19.35
N ARG A 90 -14.40 -11.14 18.54
CA ARG A 90 -15.12 -12.41 18.42
C ARG A 90 -15.46 -12.67 16.95
N ALA A 91 -15.17 -13.90 16.53
CA ALA A 91 -15.23 -14.44 15.18
C ALA A 91 -16.47 -14.03 14.39
N ILE A 92 -16.27 -13.70 13.10
CA ILE A 92 -17.09 -14.07 11.95
C ILE A 92 -16.32 -13.64 10.68
N CYS A 93 -15.93 -14.62 9.87
CA CYS A 93 -15.68 -14.45 8.44
C CYS A 93 -16.99 -14.04 7.77
N LEU A 94 -16.95 -13.15 6.77
CA LEU A 94 -18.09 -12.57 6.03
C LEU A 94 -18.69 -11.31 6.66
N THR A 95 -18.04 -10.17 6.44
CA THR A 95 -18.75 -8.89 6.32
C THR A 95 -18.46 -8.30 4.95
N ARG A 96 -19.37 -8.60 4.02
CA ARG A 96 -19.59 -7.86 2.78
C ARG A 96 -20.21 -6.52 3.17
N GLY A 97 -19.57 -5.40 2.83
CA GLY A 97 -20.06 -4.04 3.07
C GLY A 97 -18.89 -3.09 3.29
N THR A 98 -18.74 -1.95 2.64
CA THR A 98 -19.63 -1.15 1.78
C THR A 98 -18.73 -0.19 0.98
N HIS A 99 -18.82 -0.23 -0.34
CA HIS A 99 -17.76 0.18 -1.26
C HIS A 99 -18.06 1.49 -2.04
N HIS A 100 -18.41 2.61 -1.37
CA HIS A 100 -18.70 3.87 -2.07
C HIS A 100 -18.22 5.09 -1.26
N SER A 101 -17.08 5.68 -1.56
CA SER A 101 -16.46 6.78 -0.82
C SER A 101 -15.71 7.82 -1.65
N THR A 102 -15.08 7.48 -2.78
CA THR A 102 -14.65 8.53 -3.74
C THR A 102 -15.89 9.18 -4.30
N GLU A 103 -16.74 8.34 -4.88
CA GLU A 103 -18.03 8.74 -5.42
C GLU A 103 -19.01 9.24 -4.35
N ALA A 104 -18.79 8.88 -3.06
CA ALA A 104 -19.69 9.31 -1.99
C ALA A 104 -19.18 10.50 -1.14
N VAL A 105 -17.87 10.79 -1.13
CA VAL A 105 -17.27 11.86 -0.32
C VAL A 105 -16.46 12.81 -1.19
N VAL A 106 -15.44 12.32 -1.89
CA VAL A 106 -14.47 13.17 -2.59
C VAL A 106 -15.02 13.76 -3.87
N PHE A 107 -15.52 12.96 -4.80
CA PHE A 107 -16.09 13.47 -6.05
C PHE A 107 -17.29 14.40 -5.82
N PRO A 108 -18.24 14.11 -4.90
CA PRO A 108 -19.30 15.08 -4.58
C PRO A 108 -18.76 16.40 -4.02
N PHE A 109 -17.62 16.38 -3.32
CA PHE A 109 -16.96 17.58 -2.83
C PHE A 109 -16.21 18.32 -3.94
N LEU A 110 -15.34 17.62 -4.68
CA LEU A 110 -14.51 18.19 -5.74
C LEU A 110 -15.35 18.70 -6.92
N ASN A 111 -16.40 17.98 -7.32
CA ASN A 111 -17.31 18.39 -8.39
C ASN A 111 -18.12 19.66 -8.07
N LYS A 112 -18.03 20.21 -6.86
CA LYS A 112 -18.58 21.55 -6.58
C LYS A 112 -17.84 22.65 -7.34
N LYS A 113 -16.55 22.47 -7.63
CA LYS A 113 -15.69 23.50 -8.23
C LYS A 113 -14.71 22.98 -9.30
N LEU A 114 -14.53 21.67 -9.44
CA LEU A 114 -13.70 21.02 -10.44
C LEU A 114 -14.57 20.07 -11.28
N ASP A 115 -14.07 19.61 -12.43
CA ASP A 115 -14.78 18.67 -13.30
C ASP A 115 -14.09 17.31 -13.26
N PHE A 116 -14.75 16.29 -12.67
CA PHE A 116 -14.25 14.92 -12.55
C PHE A 116 -15.06 13.90 -13.38
N HIS A 117 -15.79 14.33 -14.41
CA HIS A 117 -16.62 13.38 -15.20
C HIS A 117 -15.78 12.33 -15.94
N ASN A 118 -14.58 12.69 -16.39
CA ASN A 118 -13.67 11.77 -17.07
C ASN A 118 -13.21 10.64 -16.14
N GLU A 119 -12.81 10.97 -14.91
CA GLU A 119 -12.35 10.03 -13.88
C GLU A 119 -13.49 9.09 -13.49
N ILE A 120 -14.71 9.60 -13.37
CA ILE A 120 -15.90 8.78 -13.10
C ILE A 120 -16.11 7.75 -14.21
N ASP A 121 -15.89 8.11 -15.47
CA ASP A 121 -16.02 7.17 -16.59
C ASP A 121 -14.86 6.16 -16.62
N GLN A 122 -13.63 6.58 -16.31
CA GLN A 122 -12.48 5.69 -16.13
C GLN A 122 -12.69 4.68 -15.00
N HIS A 123 -13.26 5.11 -13.86
CA HIS A 123 -13.59 4.25 -12.72
C HIS A 123 -14.50 3.10 -13.14
N LYS A 124 -15.49 3.33 -14.01
CA LYS A 124 -16.40 2.27 -14.50
C LYS A 124 -15.64 1.19 -15.27
N VAL A 125 -14.66 1.59 -16.10
CA VAL A 125 -13.82 0.67 -16.87
C VAL A 125 -12.96 -0.17 -15.93
N ILE A 126 -12.26 0.48 -14.99
CA ILE A 126 -11.40 -0.17 -14.01
C ILE A 126 -12.21 -1.11 -13.12
N PHE A 127 -13.34 -0.64 -12.57
CA PHE A 127 -14.23 -1.42 -11.70
C PHE A 127 -14.72 -2.70 -12.38
N SER A 128 -15.18 -2.60 -13.63
CA SER A 128 -15.64 -3.76 -14.40
C SER A 128 -14.54 -4.80 -14.61
N ALA A 129 -13.30 -4.37 -14.85
CA ALA A 129 -12.15 -5.27 -14.98
C ALA A 129 -11.79 -5.92 -13.63
N VAL A 130 -11.75 -5.14 -12.55
CA VAL A 130 -11.42 -5.59 -11.20
C VAL A 130 -12.45 -6.60 -10.67
N GLU A 131 -13.74 -6.38 -10.90
CA GLU A 131 -14.80 -7.35 -10.54
C GLU A 131 -14.58 -8.72 -11.23
N LYS A 132 -14.21 -8.72 -12.52
CA LYS A 132 -13.90 -9.96 -13.25
C LYS A 132 -12.66 -10.65 -12.70
N ILE A 133 -11.62 -9.89 -12.36
CA ILE A 133 -10.40 -10.41 -11.74
C ILE A 133 -10.72 -11.03 -10.37
N ILE A 134 -11.47 -10.33 -9.51
CA ILE A 134 -11.90 -10.83 -8.19
C ILE A 134 -12.73 -12.11 -8.34
N ALA A 135 -13.70 -12.13 -9.25
CA ALA A 135 -14.51 -13.32 -9.50
C ALA A 135 -13.65 -14.52 -9.93
N THR A 136 -12.70 -14.30 -10.84
CA THR A 136 -11.77 -15.34 -11.33
C THR A 136 -10.87 -15.85 -10.21
N ILE A 137 -10.29 -14.96 -9.40
CA ILE A 137 -9.44 -15.34 -8.27
C ILE A 137 -10.22 -16.17 -7.24
N ASN A 138 -11.46 -15.79 -6.94
CA ASN A 138 -12.31 -16.55 -6.02
C ASN A 138 -12.61 -17.97 -6.54
N LEU A 139 -12.81 -18.13 -7.86
CA LEU A 139 -12.97 -19.45 -8.47
C LEU A 139 -11.69 -20.29 -8.29
N TYR A 140 -10.52 -19.72 -8.55
CA TYR A 140 -9.24 -20.42 -8.37
C TYR A 140 -8.88 -20.68 -6.91
N GLN A 141 -9.33 -19.85 -5.96
CA GLN A 141 -9.15 -20.14 -4.53
C GLN A 141 -10.06 -21.29 -4.07
N ALA A 142 -11.24 -21.44 -4.67
CA ALA A 142 -12.14 -22.55 -4.40
C ALA A 142 -11.62 -23.88 -4.98
N ASP A 143 -10.94 -23.83 -6.14
CA ASP A 143 -10.27 -24.96 -6.76
C ASP A 143 -8.93 -24.54 -7.39
N THR A 144 -7.84 -24.73 -6.64
CA THR A 144 -6.50 -24.34 -7.11
C THR A 144 -5.99 -25.24 -8.24
N SER A 145 -6.60 -26.40 -8.48
CA SER A 145 -6.23 -27.25 -9.62
C SER A 145 -6.71 -26.69 -10.96
N ALA A 146 -7.73 -25.82 -10.92
CA ALA A 146 -8.23 -25.09 -12.08
C ALA A 146 -7.46 -23.79 -12.37
N TYR A 147 -6.43 -23.46 -11.58
CA TYR A 147 -5.65 -22.25 -11.76
C TYR A 147 -4.96 -22.21 -13.13
N ASP A 148 -5.36 -21.22 -13.95
CA ASP A 148 -4.74 -20.90 -15.22
C ASP A 148 -4.07 -19.50 -15.12
N PRO A 149 -2.73 -19.45 -15.01
CA PRO A 149 -1.98 -18.19 -14.94
C PRO A 149 -2.11 -17.36 -16.23
N GLU A 150 -2.21 -18.00 -17.40
CA GLU A 150 -2.33 -17.30 -18.69
C GLU A 150 -3.70 -16.63 -18.81
N TYR A 151 -4.75 -17.30 -18.35
CA TYR A 151 -6.07 -16.66 -18.29
C TYR A 151 -6.09 -15.47 -17.33
N LEU A 152 -5.55 -15.62 -16.10
CA LEU A 152 -5.49 -14.50 -15.15
C LEU A 152 -4.65 -13.33 -15.71
N LYS A 153 -3.54 -13.63 -16.39
CA LYS A 153 -2.71 -12.64 -17.09
C LYS A 153 -3.48 -11.95 -18.22
N SER A 154 -4.30 -12.69 -18.97
CA SER A 154 -5.14 -12.13 -20.03
C SER A 154 -6.18 -11.13 -19.51
N LEU A 155 -6.58 -11.25 -18.24
CA LEU A 155 -7.45 -10.27 -17.57
C LEU A 155 -6.68 -9.05 -17.05
N MET A 156 -5.48 -9.28 -16.53
CA MET A 156 -4.63 -8.23 -15.95
C MET A 156 -4.05 -7.31 -17.02
N VAL A 157 -3.44 -7.85 -18.08
CA VAL A 157 -2.69 -7.04 -19.07
C VAL A 157 -3.51 -5.91 -19.68
N PRO A 158 -4.76 -6.11 -20.14
CA PRO A 158 -5.58 -5.02 -20.69
C PRO A 158 -5.97 -3.94 -19.68
N LEU A 159 -5.88 -4.22 -18.37
CA LEU A 159 -6.16 -3.24 -17.32
C LEU A 159 -4.99 -2.26 -17.13
N ARG A 160 -3.77 -2.58 -17.56
CA ARG A 160 -2.57 -1.78 -17.27
C ARG A 160 -2.71 -0.32 -17.69
N GLU A 161 -2.93 -0.10 -18.99
CA GLU A 161 -2.98 1.24 -19.57
C GLU A 161 -4.09 2.09 -18.98
N PRO A 162 -5.38 1.66 -18.99
CA PRO A 162 -6.45 2.47 -18.42
C PRO A 162 -6.29 2.71 -16.91
N LEU A 163 -5.73 1.74 -16.17
CA LEU A 163 -5.42 1.95 -14.75
C LEU A 163 -4.33 3.01 -14.58
N TYR A 164 -3.22 2.92 -15.30
CA TYR A 164 -2.07 3.80 -15.08
C TYR A 164 -2.36 5.23 -15.54
N GLU A 165 -3.02 5.37 -16.68
CA GLU A 165 -3.49 6.66 -17.18
C GLU A 165 -4.41 7.34 -16.17
N HIS A 166 -5.42 6.63 -15.67
CA HIS A 166 -6.33 7.14 -14.64
C HIS A 166 -5.60 7.60 -13.37
N LEU A 167 -4.71 6.76 -12.81
CA LEU A 167 -3.93 7.10 -11.62
C LEU A 167 -3.07 8.36 -11.87
N ASP A 168 -2.40 8.46 -13.02
CA ASP A 168 -1.55 9.60 -13.34
C ASP A 168 -2.34 10.90 -13.56
N GLU A 169 -3.48 10.83 -14.24
CA GLU A 169 -4.36 11.98 -14.48
C GLU A 169 -4.96 12.51 -13.19
N GLU A 170 -5.41 11.63 -12.30
CA GLU A 170 -5.98 12.02 -11.02
C GLU A 170 -4.96 12.79 -10.16
N VAL A 171 -3.68 12.37 -10.14
CA VAL A 171 -2.60 13.10 -9.45
C VAL A 171 -2.42 14.52 -10.02
N VAL A 172 -2.56 14.70 -11.33
CA VAL A 172 -2.47 16.01 -11.97
C VAL A 172 -3.68 16.87 -11.60
N HIS A 173 -4.89 16.32 -11.61
CA HIS A 173 -6.09 17.06 -11.22
C HIS A 173 -6.12 17.43 -9.74
N LEU A 174 -5.54 16.59 -8.88
CA LEU A 174 -5.38 16.87 -7.45
C LEU A 174 -4.15 17.74 -7.12
N ALA A 175 -3.50 18.36 -8.12
CA ALA A 175 -2.41 19.28 -7.88
C ALA A 175 -2.83 20.47 -6.97
N PRO A 176 -1.94 20.94 -6.08
CA PRO A 176 -2.27 22.00 -5.12
C PRO A 176 -2.86 23.26 -5.76
N GLU A 177 -2.35 23.67 -6.92
CA GLU A 177 -2.86 24.80 -7.70
C GLU A 177 -4.32 24.64 -8.13
N ASN A 178 -4.75 23.42 -8.46
CA ASN A 178 -6.12 23.12 -8.83
C ASN A 178 -7.03 23.08 -7.60
N LEU A 179 -6.52 22.56 -6.47
CA LEU A 179 -7.28 22.48 -5.22
C LEU A 179 -7.49 23.83 -4.52
N LYS A 180 -6.70 24.86 -4.85
CA LYS A 180 -6.83 26.24 -4.30
C LYS A 180 -8.12 26.96 -4.68
N VAL A 181 -8.97 26.37 -5.52
CA VAL A 181 -10.36 26.82 -5.70
C VAL A 181 -11.23 26.56 -4.44
N PHE A 182 -10.77 25.69 -3.54
CA PHE A 182 -11.33 25.46 -2.21
C PHE A 182 -10.56 26.23 -1.15
N THR A 183 -11.22 26.55 -0.04
CA THR A 183 -10.53 27.07 1.15
C THR A 183 -9.86 25.94 1.92
N GLU A 184 -8.89 26.28 2.78
CA GLU A 184 -8.20 25.29 3.60
C GLU A 184 -9.19 24.55 4.52
N ASP A 185 -10.15 25.27 5.10
CA ASP A 185 -11.18 24.68 5.96
C ASP A 185 -12.08 23.70 5.19
N GLU A 186 -12.40 23.99 3.92
CA GLU A 186 -13.16 23.07 3.06
C GLU A 186 -12.35 21.77 2.82
N ILE A 187 -11.07 21.87 2.49
CA ILE A 187 -10.17 20.72 2.28
C ILE A 187 -10.00 19.90 3.56
N GLN A 188 -9.77 20.55 4.71
CA GLN A 188 -9.67 19.86 6.00
C GLN A 188 -10.99 19.18 6.40
N GLY A 189 -12.13 19.80 6.07
CA GLY A 189 -13.45 19.21 6.24
C GLY A 189 -13.61 17.92 5.42
N MET A 190 -13.23 17.96 4.14
CA MET A 190 -13.21 16.77 3.28
C MET A 190 -12.32 15.67 3.89
N PHE A 191 -11.09 15.99 4.32
CA PHE A 191 -10.21 15.03 5.00
C PHE A 191 -10.83 14.43 6.27
N HIS A 192 -11.60 15.20 7.03
CA HIS A 192 -12.31 14.68 8.18
C HIS A 192 -13.36 13.63 7.79
N ASP A 193 -14.19 13.93 6.80
CA ASP A 193 -15.26 13.04 6.34
C ASP A 193 -14.71 11.75 5.74
N MET A 194 -13.65 11.88 4.95
CA MET A 194 -12.78 10.82 4.46
C MET A 194 -12.33 9.85 5.58
N VAL A 195 -11.79 10.39 6.67
CA VAL A 195 -11.36 9.61 7.84
C VAL A 195 -12.55 8.88 8.50
N GLN A 196 -13.71 9.54 8.64
CA GLN A 196 -14.89 8.94 9.27
C GLN A 196 -15.46 7.81 8.42
N TRP A 197 -15.48 7.97 7.10
CA TRP A 197 -15.91 6.93 6.20
C TRP A 197 -15.00 5.72 6.27
N SER A 198 -13.67 5.91 6.21
CA SER A 198 -12.66 4.85 6.32
C SER A 198 -12.86 4.00 7.57
N LYS A 199 -13.08 4.64 8.73
CA LYS A 199 -13.33 3.94 10.00
C LYS A 199 -14.53 2.99 9.96
N ARG A 200 -15.55 3.32 9.17
CA ARG A 200 -16.80 2.56 9.09
C ARG A 200 -16.76 1.46 8.03
N ASN A 201 -15.95 1.63 6.99
CA ASN A 201 -16.03 0.82 5.77
C ASN A 201 -14.74 0.10 5.39
N GLY A 202 -13.57 0.54 5.88
CA GLY A 202 -12.27 -0.02 5.51
C GLY A 202 -11.96 -1.35 6.20
N SER A 203 -11.18 -2.20 5.53
CA SER A 203 -10.70 -3.49 6.05
C SER A 203 -9.27 -3.38 6.61
N PRO A 204 -9.07 -3.09 7.92
CA PRO A 204 -7.72 -2.92 8.47
C PRO A 204 -6.89 -4.21 8.47
N PHE A 205 -7.51 -5.37 8.23
CA PHE A 205 -6.81 -6.65 8.18
C PHE A 205 -6.26 -6.99 6.80
N LEU A 206 -6.68 -6.29 5.76
CA LEU A 206 -6.28 -6.55 4.39
C LEU A 206 -5.49 -5.38 3.80
N THR A 207 -6.12 -4.20 3.79
CA THR A 207 -5.61 -2.97 3.17
C THR A 207 -4.29 -2.55 3.82
N LEU A 208 -4.23 -2.59 5.16
CA LEU A 208 -3.06 -2.13 5.90
C LEU A 208 -1.81 -3.02 5.70
N PRO A 209 -1.87 -4.35 5.88
CA PRO A 209 -0.71 -5.20 5.57
C PRO A 209 -0.26 -5.07 4.13
N PHE A 210 -1.22 -5.08 3.18
CA PHE A 210 -0.91 -4.98 1.76
C PHE A 210 -0.18 -3.67 1.47
N MET A 211 -0.77 -2.52 1.82
CA MET A 211 -0.15 -1.22 1.61
C MET A 211 1.25 -1.20 2.19
N ARG A 212 1.39 -1.60 3.46
CA ARG A 212 2.65 -1.50 4.19
C ARG A 212 3.77 -2.35 3.58
N CYS A 213 3.45 -3.51 3.00
CA CYS A 213 4.41 -4.34 2.28
C CYS A 213 4.91 -3.68 1.00
N HIS A 214 4.09 -2.86 0.34
CA HIS A 214 4.37 -2.26 -0.97
C HIS A 214 4.87 -0.82 -0.91
N VAL A 215 4.76 -0.13 0.24
CA VAL A 215 5.42 1.18 0.45
C VAL A 215 6.92 1.06 0.21
N ALA A 216 7.51 2.00 -0.53
CA ALA A 216 8.96 1.99 -0.77
C ALA A 216 9.74 2.14 0.55
N PRO A 217 10.88 1.44 0.74
CA PRO A 217 11.64 1.43 1.99
C PRO A 217 11.85 2.80 2.64
N GLU A 218 12.18 3.82 1.85
CA GLU A 218 12.40 5.21 2.24
C GLU A 218 11.16 5.90 2.83
N PHE A 219 9.95 5.49 2.42
CA PHE A 219 8.70 6.03 2.93
C PHE A 219 8.11 5.23 4.10
N LYS A 220 8.60 4.01 4.36
CA LYS A 220 8.12 3.12 5.45
C LYS A 220 8.18 3.78 6.84
N ALA A 221 9.07 4.75 7.03
CA ALA A 221 9.23 5.50 8.27
C ALA A 221 8.20 6.63 8.45
N PHE A 222 7.58 7.11 7.37
CA PHE A 222 6.76 8.32 7.38
C PHE A 222 5.35 8.09 6.82
N TRP A 223 5.16 7.02 6.04
CA TRP A 223 3.91 6.71 5.38
C TRP A 223 3.52 5.22 5.47
N PRO A 224 2.26 4.93 5.83
CA PRO A 224 1.35 5.82 6.55
C PRO A 224 1.91 6.15 7.95
N GLN A 225 1.55 7.30 8.51
CA GLN A 225 1.98 7.66 9.86
C GLN A 225 1.31 6.74 10.89
N PHE A 226 2.14 5.95 11.58
CA PHE A 226 1.72 4.99 12.58
C PHE A 226 2.55 5.11 13.86
N PRO A 227 1.96 4.77 15.02
CA PRO A 227 2.75 4.47 16.20
C PRO A 227 3.78 3.42 15.84
N TRP A 228 5.01 3.57 16.34
CA TRP A 228 6.10 2.66 16.03
C TRP A 228 5.72 1.19 16.33
N PHE A 229 4.98 0.92 17.42
CA PHE A 229 4.61 -0.45 17.80
C PHE A 229 3.62 -1.08 16.81
N LEU A 230 2.74 -0.31 16.17
CA LEU A 230 1.90 -0.85 15.10
C LEU A 230 2.76 -1.25 13.89
N ARG A 231 3.75 -0.42 13.52
CA ARG A 231 4.64 -0.67 12.37
C ARG A 231 5.58 -1.84 12.56
N VAL A 232 6.15 -1.95 13.75
CA VAL A 232 7.25 -2.88 14.04
C VAL A 232 6.72 -4.19 14.60
N VAL A 233 5.61 -4.16 15.35
CA VAL A 233 5.10 -5.34 16.06
C VAL A 233 3.80 -5.83 15.43
N ILE A 234 2.74 -5.04 15.46
CA ILE A 234 1.40 -5.53 15.10
C ILE A 234 1.29 -5.85 13.60
N ILE A 235 1.70 -4.95 12.72
CA ILE A 235 1.57 -5.17 11.28
C ILE A 235 2.37 -6.40 10.84
N PRO A 236 3.69 -6.53 11.11
CA PRO A 236 4.46 -7.66 10.59
C PRO A 236 4.05 -8.99 11.23
N TRP A 237 3.83 -9.01 12.54
CA TRP A 237 3.71 -10.26 13.30
C TRP A 237 2.28 -10.71 13.56
N VAL A 238 1.29 -9.82 13.44
CA VAL A 238 -0.12 -10.15 13.66
C VAL A 238 -0.91 -10.08 12.37
N LEU A 239 -0.79 -8.97 11.64
CA LEU A 239 -1.65 -8.72 10.48
C LEU A 239 -1.08 -9.33 9.20
N ALA A 240 0.19 -9.07 8.89
CA ALA A 240 0.87 -9.60 7.71
C ALA A 240 1.14 -11.11 7.83
N TRP A 241 1.23 -11.65 9.04
CA TRP A 241 1.40 -13.10 9.22
C TRP A 241 0.21 -13.91 8.69
N ARG A 242 -1.03 -13.39 8.78
CA ARG A 242 -2.19 -14.02 8.14
C ARG A 242 -2.10 -14.07 6.62
N HIS A 243 -1.24 -13.22 6.08
CA HIS A 243 -0.92 -13.05 4.67
C HIS A 243 0.50 -13.54 4.40
N SER A 244 1.11 -14.39 5.24
CA SER A 244 2.54 -14.71 5.15
C SER A 244 2.94 -15.42 3.87
N GLY A 245 2.00 -16.11 3.21
CA GLY A 245 2.20 -16.66 1.88
C GLY A 245 2.49 -15.60 0.80
N ILE A 246 2.16 -14.34 1.09
CA ILE A 246 2.30 -13.18 0.20
C ILE A 246 3.66 -12.48 0.39
N SER A 247 4.38 -12.76 1.48
CA SER A 247 5.44 -11.85 1.93
C SER A 247 6.57 -12.46 2.73
N PHE A 248 6.72 -13.79 2.88
CA PHE A 248 7.78 -14.29 3.78
C PHE A 248 9.18 -13.82 3.37
N SER A 249 9.49 -13.73 2.07
CA SER A 249 10.75 -13.17 1.56
C SER A 249 10.90 -11.67 1.84
N THR A 250 9.81 -10.89 1.72
CA THR A 250 9.80 -9.46 2.06
C THR A 250 9.82 -9.21 3.57
N LEU A 251 9.18 -10.05 4.38
CA LEU A 251 9.13 -10.00 5.83
C LEU A 251 10.50 -10.29 6.45
N MET A 252 11.26 -11.22 5.84
CA MET A 252 12.64 -11.50 6.26
C MET A 252 13.58 -10.31 6.03
N TYR A 253 13.37 -9.53 4.96
CA TYR A 253 14.08 -8.26 4.74
C TYR A 253 13.81 -7.24 5.86
N TYR A 254 12.61 -7.25 6.47
CA TYR A 254 12.29 -6.39 7.62
C TYR A 254 13.06 -6.76 8.89
N THR A 255 13.21 -8.06 9.18
CA THR A 255 14.03 -8.50 10.31
C THR A 255 15.49 -8.08 10.17
N ALA A 256 16.03 -8.06 8.94
CA ALA A 256 17.39 -7.62 8.67
C ALA A 256 17.59 -6.11 8.94
N ILE A 257 16.66 -5.26 8.50
CA ILE A 257 16.73 -3.79 8.72
C ILE A 257 16.52 -3.41 10.19
N ILE A 258 15.56 -4.04 10.87
CA ILE A 258 15.36 -3.79 12.30
C ILE A 258 16.61 -4.20 13.07
N SER A 259 17.21 -5.34 12.73
CA SER A 259 18.46 -5.79 13.38
C SER A 259 19.62 -4.83 13.14
N SER A 260 19.77 -4.25 11.94
CA SER A 260 20.87 -3.33 11.63
C SER A 260 20.75 -1.96 12.33
N ASN A 261 19.51 -1.47 12.53
CA ASN A 261 19.29 -0.16 13.15
C ASN A 261 19.37 -0.18 14.69
N PHE A 262 19.24 -1.35 15.33
CA PHE A 262 19.41 -1.48 16.78
C PHE A 262 20.86 -1.75 17.22
N THR A 263 21.75 -2.12 16.29
CA THR A 263 23.17 -2.39 16.61
C THR A 263 24.09 -1.18 16.46
N SER A 264 23.63 -0.06 15.88
CA SER A 264 24.43 1.18 15.82
C SER A 264 24.02 2.14 16.94
N THR A 265 24.67 2.02 18.10
CA THR A 265 24.53 2.97 19.22
C THR A 265 25.74 3.91 19.33
N SER A 266 26.52 4.09 18.26
CA SER A 266 27.80 4.80 18.32
C SER A 266 28.03 5.89 17.26
N ASP A 267 26.98 6.62 16.84
CA ASP A 267 27.18 7.81 15.99
C ASP A 267 26.79 9.14 16.70
N PRO A 268 27.68 10.16 16.69
CA PRO A 268 27.45 11.49 17.27
C PRO A 268 26.58 12.39 16.34
N PRO A 269 26.11 13.58 16.79
CA PRO A 269 25.04 14.31 16.10
C PRO A 269 25.48 14.86 14.74
N LEU A 270 24.54 14.80 13.80
CA LEU A 270 24.56 15.35 12.43
C LEU A 270 25.37 16.65 12.32
N ARG A 271 26.51 16.59 11.62
CA ARG A 271 27.18 17.76 11.05
C ARG A 271 26.37 18.25 9.85
N ALA A 272 26.25 19.57 9.73
CA ALA A 272 25.66 20.26 8.59
C ALA A 272 26.32 19.83 7.27
N PHE A 273 25.50 19.61 6.26
CA PHE A 273 25.95 19.40 4.88
C PHE A 273 26.44 20.73 4.29
N PRO A 274 27.52 20.74 3.49
CA PRO A 274 27.90 21.92 2.73
C PRO A 274 26.93 22.13 1.56
N GLU A 275 26.63 23.40 1.27
CA GLU A 275 26.15 23.83 -0.05
C GLU A 275 27.22 23.49 -1.09
N GLU A 276 26.85 22.77 -2.15
CA GLU A 276 27.58 22.86 -3.41
C GLU A 276 26.62 22.83 -4.61
N ASP A 277 26.98 23.69 -5.54
CA ASP A 277 26.45 23.94 -6.86
C ASP A 277 26.59 22.75 -7.81
N GLU A 278 25.86 22.84 -8.93
CA GLU A 278 26.02 22.16 -10.22
C GLU A 278 26.83 20.84 -10.27
N VAL A 279 26.18 19.74 -10.67
CA VAL A 279 26.72 18.77 -11.67
C VAL A 279 25.65 17.77 -12.12
N HIS A 280 25.49 17.72 -13.45
CA HIS A 280 25.04 16.67 -14.37
C HIS A 280 23.95 15.64 -13.99
N GLU A 281 22.82 15.86 -14.66
CA GLU A 281 21.83 14.92 -15.19
C GLU A 281 22.49 13.76 -15.97
N THR A 282 22.61 12.57 -15.37
CA THR A 282 22.75 11.25 -16.06
C THR A 282 22.80 10.07 -15.05
N ALA A 283 21.80 9.91 -14.18
CA ALA A 283 21.71 8.70 -13.34
C ALA A 283 20.29 8.42 -12.78
N TYR A 284 19.28 8.22 -13.63
CA TYR A 284 17.94 7.78 -13.15
C TYR A 284 17.31 6.61 -13.91
N SER A 285 17.97 6.07 -14.95
CA SER A 285 17.41 4.98 -15.77
C SER A 285 17.87 3.57 -15.35
N THR A 286 18.95 3.44 -14.56
CA THR A 286 19.60 2.14 -14.30
C THR A 286 19.20 1.43 -13.00
N SER A 287 18.40 2.04 -12.11
CA SER A 287 18.02 1.43 -10.83
C SER A 287 16.70 0.66 -10.85
N LEU A 288 15.83 0.85 -11.86
CA LEU A 288 14.52 0.19 -11.96
C LEU A 288 14.56 -1.22 -12.58
N ASN A 289 15.69 -1.63 -13.21
CA ASN A 289 15.81 -2.91 -13.93
C ASN A 289 16.61 -4.00 -13.20
N LYS A 290 17.05 -3.77 -11.96
CA LYS A 290 17.61 -4.87 -11.14
C LYS A 290 16.45 -5.55 -10.42
N GLY A 291 15.82 -6.50 -11.12
CA GLY A 291 14.96 -7.49 -10.48
C GLY A 291 15.67 -8.05 -9.25
N ILE A 292 14.97 -8.05 -8.11
CA ILE A 292 15.43 -8.70 -6.90
C ILE A 292 15.58 -10.18 -7.23
N ILE A 293 16.82 -10.64 -7.42
CA ILE A 293 17.13 -12.06 -7.54
C ILE A 293 16.94 -12.64 -6.15
N ILE A 294 15.87 -13.41 -5.99
CA ILE A 294 15.63 -14.25 -4.81
C ILE A 294 16.65 -15.39 -4.90
N GLY A 295 17.71 -15.33 -4.08
CA GLY A 295 18.63 -16.46 -3.93
C GLY A 295 17.91 -17.64 -3.27
N GLU A 296 18.32 -18.86 -3.60
CA GLU A 296 17.89 -20.09 -2.94
C GLU A 296 18.34 -20.07 -1.46
N TRP A 297 17.39 -20.14 -0.54
CA TRP A 297 17.63 -20.23 0.90
C TRP A 297 16.77 -21.37 1.48
N GLU A 298 17.16 -22.61 1.22
CA GLU A 298 16.39 -23.80 1.66
C GLU A 298 16.74 -24.31 3.08
N ASP A 299 17.77 -23.79 3.77
CA ASP A 299 18.35 -24.52 4.94
C ASP A 299 18.41 -23.77 6.30
N LEU A 300 17.56 -22.77 6.57
CA LEU A 300 17.52 -22.16 7.90
C LEU A 300 16.43 -22.75 8.82
N PRO A 301 16.78 -23.31 10.00
CA PRO A 301 15.80 -23.87 10.93
C PRO A 301 14.97 -22.78 11.62
N LEU A 302 13.68 -22.74 11.30
CA LEU A 302 12.66 -21.87 11.89
C LEU A 302 12.33 -22.31 13.33
N ARG A 303 12.57 -21.46 14.36
CA ARG A 303 11.91 -21.59 15.68
C ARG A 303 11.57 -20.23 16.34
N PRO A 304 10.29 -19.96 16.67
CA PRO A 304 9.84 -18.73 17.36
C PRO A 304 10.28 -18.57 18.83
N ALA A 305 10.90 -19.58 19.44
CA ALA A 305 11.15 -19.61 20.89
C ALA A 305 12.18 -18.60 21.39
N LEU A 306 13.09 -18.11 20.53
CA LEU A 306 14.16 -17.18 20.94
C LEU A 306 13.70 -15.72 21.05
N LEU A 307 12.61 -15.34 20.36
CA LEU A 307 12.18 -13.93 20.30
C LEU A 307 11.34 -13.52 21.52
N PHE A 308 10.53 -14.43 22.07
CA PHE A 308 9.74 -14.16 23.28
C PHE A 308 10.62 -13.82 24.49
N THR A 309 11.81 -14.41 24.58
CA THR A 309 12.79 -14.17 25.66
C THR A 309 13.33 -12.73 25.64
N HIS A 310 13.52 -12.15 24.45
CA HIS A 310 14.02 -10.77 24.31
C HIS A 310 12.95 -9.71 24.62
N ILE A 311 11.68 -9.97 24.29
CA ILE A 311 10.58 -9.04 24.60
C ILE A 311 10.32 -8.96 26.10
N THR A 312 10.46 -10.07 26.84
CA THR A 312 10.32 -10.08 28.31
C THR A 312 11.45 -9.33 29.03
N GLN A 313 12.67 -9.28 28.48
CA GLN A 313 13.79 -8.54 29.07
C GLN A 313 13.67 -7.01 28.90
N PHE A 314 12.94 -6.54 27.89
CA PHE A 314 12.74 -5.10 27.69
C PHE A 314 11.68 -4.50 28.64
N GLY A 315 10.72 -5.30 29.10
CA GLY A 315 9.68 -4.86 30.04
C GLY A 315 10.18 -4.53 31.44
N SER A 316 11.37 -5.01 31.84
CA SER A 316 11.95 -4.78 33.17
C SER A 316 12.77 -3.50 33.29
N HIS A 317 12.97 -2.74 32.21
CA HIS A 317 13.78 -1.50 32.21
C HIS A 317 12.96 -0.21 32.01
N LEU A 318 11.62 -0.28 32.08
CA LEU A 318 10.72 0.86 31.94
C LEU A 318 9.88 1.15 33.21
N ASN A 319 10.39 0.78 34.40
CA ASN A 319 9.86 1.26 35.68
C ASN A 319 10.80 2.28 36.31
#